data_AF-E8X6Y1-F1
#
_entry.id   AF-E8X6Y1-F1
#
_cell.length_a   1.000
_cell.length_b   1.000
_cell.length_c   1.000
_cell.angle_alpha   90.00
_cell.angle_beta   90.00
_cell.angle_gamma   90.00
#
_symmetry.space_group_name_H-M   'P 1'
#
loop_
_entity.id
_entity.type
_entity.pdbx_description
1 polymer ?
#
loop_
_entity_poly.entity_id
_entity_poly.type
_entity_poly.pdbx_seq_one_letter_code
_entity_poly.pdbx_strand_id
1 'polypeptide(L)'
;MQPTQPITRRTFLHSVAALSAVSITPALAASPILALNPTPACSTLSADRRHLYLAHAADPSASLPAGTVESYSIHPRTGALTLLNRQSLALFATTPTAITIADLNLRVQLGPHAHNLLPLNPDGSIARLTHSIKRITLVPSATAPVNPHA
;
A
#
# COMPACT_ATOMS: atom_id res chain seq x y z
N MET A 1 29.49 -54.07 24.83
CA MET A 1 28.10 -53.60 24.83
C MET A 1 28.10 -52.19 24.27
N GLN A 2 27.45 -52.00 23.13
CA GLN A 2 27.57 -50.83 22.27
C GLN A 2 26.30 -49.97 22.40
N PRO A 3 26.38 -48.68 22.74
CA PRO A 3 25.19 -47.84 22.74
C PRO A 3 24.89 -47.32 21.33
N THR A 4 23.70 -47.66 20.85
CA THR A 4 23.05 -47.22 19.63
C THR A 4 22.94 -45.70 19.58
N GLN A 5 23.45 -45.06 18.52
CA GLN A 5 23.26 -43.62 18.31
C GLN A 5 21.83 -43.34 17.78
N PRO A 6 21.10 -42.36 18.33
CA PRO A 6 19.84 -41.92 17.72
C PRO A 6 20.09 -40.96 16.55
N ILE A 7 19.42 -41.23 15.44
CA ILE A 7 19.38 -40.44 14.20
C ILE A 7 18.78 -39.06 14.51
N THR A 8 19.61 -38.01 14.53
CA THR A 8 19.16 -36.63 14.69
C THR A 8 18.49 -36.13 13.41
N ARG A 9 17.16 -35.94 13.46
CA ARG A 9 16.40 -35.23 12.42
C ARG A 9 16.92 -33.81 12.28
N ARG A 10 17.37 -33.49 11.07
CA ARG A 10 17.86 -32.18 10.64
C ARG A 10 16.65 -31.25 10.46
N THR A 11 16.22 -30.59 11.53
CA THR A 11 15.18 -29.56 11.47
C THR A 11 15.78 -28.32 10.81
N PHE A 12 15.45 -28.08 9.54
CA PHE A 12 15.66 -26.80 8.87
C PHE A 12 14.77 -25.75 9.53
N LEU A 13 15.33 -25.05 10.51
CA LEU A 13 14.75 -23.82 11.04
C LEU A 13 14.86 -22.77 9.95
N HIS A 14 13.76 -22.52 9.22
CA HIS A 14 13.68 -21.37 8.33
C HIS A 14 13.76 -20.13 9.20
N SER A 15 14.79 -19.31 8.96
CA SER A 15 14.93 -17.97 9.50
C SER A 15 13.63 -17.20 9.31
N VAL A 16 12.92 -16.94 10.41
CA VAL A 16 11.91 -15.89 10.43
C VAL A 16 12.69 -14.59 10.50
N ALA A 17 12.94 -14.00 9.33
CA ALA A 17 13.43 -12.64 9.26
C ALA A 17 12.39 -11.76 9.96
N ALA A 18 12.73 -11.24 11.13
CA ALA A 18 11.96 -10.21 11.78
C ALA A 18 11.86 -9.02 10.82
N LEU A 19 10.66 -8.79 10.26
CA LEU A 19 10.35 -7.52 9.62
C LEU A 19 10.41 -6.47 10.73
N SER A 20 11.54 -5.79 10.85
CA SER A 20 11.58 -4.48 11.51
C SER A 20 10.67 -3.56 10.71
N ALA A 21 9.43 -3.41 11.16
CA ALA A 21 8.61 -2.27 10.80
C ALA A 21 9.30 -1.05 11.40
N VAL A 22 10.22 -0.46 10.66
CA VAL A 22 10.68 0.90 10.95
C VAL A 22 9.46 1.78 10.68
N SER A 23 8.67 2.01 11.72
CA SER A 23 7.67 3.07 11.73
C SER A 23 8.43 4.39 11.73
N ILE A 24 8.93 4.78 10.56
CA ILE A 24 9.31 6.16 10.34
C ILE A 24 7.98 6.90 10.30
N THR A 25 7.52 7.39 11.44
CA THR A 25 6.68 8.57 11.43
C THR A 25 7.56 9.64 10.78
N PRO A 26 7.30 10.11 9.55
CA PRO A 26 7.98 11.31 9.12
C PRO A 26 7.40 12.41 10.01
N ALA A 27 8.13 12.76 11.07
CA ALA A 27 8.08 14.10 11.57
C ALA A 27 8.35 14.97 10.35
N LEU A 28 7.30 15.65 9.87
CA LEU A 28 7.37 16.68 8.85
C LEU A 28 8.30 17.78 9.41
N ALA A 29 9.60 17.54 9.34
CA ALA A 29 10.61 18.58 9.40
C ALA A 29 10.39 19.39 8.12
N ALA A 30 9.70 20.51 8.29
CA ALA A 30 9.36 21.46 7.26
C ALA A 30 10.60 21.84 6.43
N SER A 31 10.71 21.24 5.24
CA SER A 31 11.34 21.91 4.10
C SER A 31 10.32 22.90 3.55
N PRO A 32 10.68 24.14 3.16
CA PRO A 32 9.73 25.14 2.63
C PRO A 32 9.22 24.82 1.20
N ILE A 33 9.30 23.57 0.76
CA ILE A 33 9.11 23.20 -0.64
C ILE A 33 7.68 22.73 -0.84
N LEU A 34 6.83 23.72 -1.17
CA LEU A 34 5.43 23.63 -1.59
C LEU A 34 4.45 23.07 -0.54
N ALA A 35 3.57 23.96 -0.07
CA ALA A 35 2.22 23.55 0.31
C ALA A 35 1.56 22.94 -0.94
N LEU A 36 1.56 21.61 -1.02
CA LEU A 36 0.87 20.87 -2.07
C LEU A 36 -0.63 21.13 -1.92
N ASN A 37 -1.21 21.74 -2.94
CA ASN A 37 -2.64 22.04 -3.01
C ASN A 37 -3.24 21.24 -4.18
N PRO A 38 -4.27 20.40 -3.93
CA PRO A 38 -4.85 20.08 -2.62
C PRO A 38 -3.88 19.29 -1.72
N THR A 39 -4.09 19.36 -0.41
CA THR A 39 -3.30 18.60 0.57
C THR A 39 -3.51 17.09 0.34
N PRO A 40 -2.43 16.31 0.15
CA PRO A 40 -2.55 14.87 -0.05
C PRO A 40 -3.01 14.18 1.24
N ALA A 41 -3.78 13.11 1.09
CA ALA A 41 -4.21 12.25 2.20
C ALA A 41 -3.04 11.42 2.77
N CYS A 42 -2.15 10.94 1.89
CA CYS A 42 -0.93 10.26 2.27
C CYS A 42 0.13 10.34 1.16
N SER A 43 1.39 10.12 1.51
CA SER A 43 2.52 10.20 0.58
C SER A 43 3.57 9.13 0.85
N THR A 44 4.36 8.80 -0.17
CA THR A 44 5.56 7.96 -0.04
C THR A 44 6.64 8.41 -1.01
N LEU A 45 7.88 8.16 -0.64
CA LEU A 45 9.07 8.46 -1.44
C LEU A 45 9.69 7.16 -1.96
N SER A 46 10.24 7.17 -3.17
CA SER A 46 11.07 6.07 -3.65
C SER A 46 12.37 5.97 -2.85
N ALA A 47 12.95 4.77 -2.78
CA ALA A 47 14.18 4.51 -2.00
C ALA A 47 15.37 5.37 -2.46
N ASP A 48 15.45 5.64 -3.76
CA ASP A 48 16.46 6.51 -4.39
C ASP A 48 16.16 8.01 -4.26
N ARG A 49 15.04 8.38 -3.64
CA ARG A 49 14.54 9.76 -3.46
C ARG A 49 14.38 10.53 -4.78
N ARG A 50 14.10 9.82 -5.87
CA ARG A 50 13.88 10.41 -7.20
C ARG A 50 12.41 10.60 -7.53
N HIS A 51 11.53 9.89 -6.84
CA HIS A 51 10.10 9.92 -7.09
C HIS A 51 9.31 10.12 -5.80
N LEU A 52 8.33 11.01 -5.87
CA LEU A 52 7.35 11.27 -4.82
C LEU A 52 5.98 10.85 -5.32
N TYR A 53 5.27 10.08 -4.50
CA TYR A 53 3.92 9.63 -4.80
C TYR A 53 2.96 10.20 -3.78
N LEU A 54 1.88 10.81 -4.25
CA LEU A 54 0.88 11.49 -3.45
C LEU A 54 -0.49 10.91 -3.73
N ALA A 55 -1.19 10.43 -2.70
CA ALA A 55 -2.57 9.99 -2.83
C ALA A 55 -3.51 11.08 -2.29
N HIS A 56 -4.54 11.39 -3.07
CA HIS A 56 -5.55 12.39 -2.77
C HIS A 56 -6.90 11.73 -2.57
N ALA A 57 -7.66 12.24 -1.61
CA ALA A 57 -9.06 11.87 -1.42
C ALA A 57 -9.88 12.27 -2.66
N ALA A 58 -11.00 11.59 -2.87
CA ALA A 58 -11.96 11.97 -3.89
C ALA A 58 -12.60 13.31 -3.54
N ASP A 59 -12.93 14.09 -4.57
CA ASP A 59 -13.86 15.20 -4.43
C ASP A 59 -15.27 14.63 -4.13
N PRO A 60 -15.86 14.92 -2.96
CA PRO A 60 -17.19 14.42 -2.60
C PRO A 60 -18.31 14.97 -3.51
N SER A 61 -18.05 16.03 -4.27
CA SER A 61 -19.02 16.69 -5.16
C SER A 61 -19.12 16.02 -6.54
N ALA A 62 -18.19 15.11 -6.87
CA ALA A 62 -18.17 14.42 -8.15
C ALA A 62 -19.28 13.35 -8.24
N SER A 63 -19.85 13.18 -9.44
CA SER A 63 -20.89 12.15 -9.68
C SER A 63 -20.39 10.71 -9.49
N LEU A 64 -19.09 10.48 -9.71
CA LEU A 64 -18.39 9.22 -9.48
C LEU A 64 -17.09 9.52 -8.71
N PRO A 65 -17.16 9.67 -7.38
CA PRO A 65 -16.00 10.05 -6.60
C PRO A 65 -14.99 8.89 -6.55
N ALA A 66 -13.78 9.17 -7.00
CA ALA A 66 -12.63 8.28 -6.90
C ALA A 66 -11.42 9.09 -6.45
N GLY A 67 -10.69 8.55 -5.47
CA GLY A 67 -9.40 9.11 -5.08
C GLY A 67 -8.42 8.99 -6.23
N THR A 68 -7.32 9.73 -6.15
CA THR A 68 -6.31 9.72 -7.20
C THR A 68 -4.92 9.61 -6.61
N VAL A 69 -3.98 9.12 -7.41
CA VAL A 69 -2.57 9.15 -7.07
C VAL A 69 -1.82 9.91 -8.14
N GLU A 70 -0.94 10.79 -7.69
CA GLU A 70 -0.03 11.55 -8.52
C GLU A 70 1.39 11.04 -8.30
N SER A 71 2.15 10.95 -9.39
CA SER A 71 3.59 10.67 -9.36
C SER A 71 4.36 11.91 -9.82
N TYR A 72 5.40 12.23 -9.07
CA TYR A 72 6.31 13.33 -9.35
C TYR A 72 7.74 12.80 -9.44
N SER A 73 8.53 13.37 -10.35
CA SER A 73 9.99 13.27 -10.29
C SER A 73 10.57 14.42 -9.47
N ILE A 74 11.69 14.16 -8.81
CA ILE A 74 12.40 15.11 -7.95
C ILE A 74 13.73 15.45 -8.61
N HIS A 75 13.94 16.73 -8.90
CA HIS A 75 15.19 17.18 -9.48
C HIS A 75 16.35 17.03 -8.46
N PRO A 76 17.46 16.31 -8.79
CA PRO A 76 18.53 15.96 -7.86
C PRO A 76 19.13 17.10 -7.06
N ARG A 77 19.30 18.26 -7.72
CA ARG A 77 20.09 19.37 -7.18
C ARG A 77 19.24 20.42 -6.49
N THR A 78 17.99 20.57 -6.94
CA THR A 78 17.11 21.67 -6.52
C THR A 78 15.93 21.17 -5.70
N GLY A 79 15.62 19.87 -5.72
CA GLY A 79 14.43 19.31 -5.09
C GLY A 79 13.12 19.69 -5.80
N ALA A 80 13.20 20.31 -6.98
CA ALA A 80 12.01 20.71 -7.74
C ALA A 80 11.19 19.48 -8.14
N LEU A 81 9.87 19.58 -7.97
CA LEU A 81 8.92 18.52 -8.31
C LEU A 81 8.38 18.73 -9.71
N THR A 82 8.41 17.69 -10.53
CA THR A 82 7.77 17.66 -11.85
C THR A 82 6.72 16.56 -11.88
N LEU A 83 5.45 16.92 -12.09
CA LEU A 83 4.36 15.95 -12.23
C LEU A 83 4.64 15.07 -13.45
N LEU A 84 4.75 13.76 -13.24
CA LEU A 84 4.88 12.76 -14.30
C LEU A 84 3.50 12.39 -14.83
N ASN A 85 2.61 11.95 -13.93
CA ASN A 85 1.23 11.65 -14.26
C ASN A 85 0.32 11.53 -13.03
N ARG A 86 -0.97 11.43 -13.30
CA ARG A 86 -2.03 11.18 -12.33
C ARG A 86 -2.84 9.95 -12.75
N GLN A 87 -3.20 9.09 -11.80
CA GLN A 87 -4.07 7.95 -12.00
C GLN A 87 -5.24 7.94 -11.03
N SER A 88 -6.41 7.57 -11.54
CA SER A 88 -7.58 7.33 -10.71
C SER A 88 -7.47 5.98 -10.02
N LEU A 89 -7.90 5.95 -8.77
CA LEU A 89 -8.15 4.71 -8.05
C LEU A 89 -9.47 4.10 -8.55
N ALA A 90 -9.71 2.85 -8.16
CA ALA A 90 -10.98 2.16 -8.41
C ALA A 90 -12.18 2.98 -7.96
N LEU A 91 -13.35 2.73 -8.56
CA LEU A 91 -14.59 3.40 -8.17
C LEU A 91 -14.86 3.21 -6.67
N PHE A 92 -15.31 4.29 -6.01
CA PHE A 92 -15.57 4.37 -4.57
C PHE A 92 -14.33 4.25 -3.66
N ALA A 93 -13.12 4.22 -4.22
CA ALA A 93 -11.87 4.35 -3.47
C ALA A 93 -11.63 5.81 -3.06
N THR A 94 -12.48 6.37 -2.19
CA THR A 94 -12.55 7.82 -1.96
C THR A 94 -11.58 8.34 -0.91
N THR A 95 -11.10 7.49 0.00
CA THR A 95 -10.28 7.91 1.14
C THR A 95 -9.04 7.02 1.30
N PRO A 96 -7.97 7.29 0.52
CA PRO A 96 -6.69 6.63 0.72
C PRO A 96 -6.15 6.90 2.14
N THR A 97 -5.71 5.84 2.81
CA THR A 97 -5.21 5.90 4.20
C THR A 97 -3.71 5.68 4.31
N ALA A 98 -3.14 4.96 3.34
CA ALA A 98 -1.71 4.75 3.24
C ALA A 98 -1.32 4.47 1.78
N ILE A 99 -0.09 4.80 1.43
CA ILE A 99 0.52 4.52 0.14
C ILE A 99 1.92 3.97 0.40
N THR A 100 2.27 2.88 -0.28
CA THR A 100 3.56 2.19 -0.13
C THR A 100 4.04 1.67 -1.47
N ILE A 101 5.36 1.57 -1.64
CA ILE A 101 5.96 0.91 -2.81
C ILE A 101 6.20 -0.56 -2.42
N ALA A 102 5.65 -1.47 -3.20
CA ALA A 102 5.77 -2.92 -3.04
C ALA A 102 6.18 -3.53 -4.38
N ASP A 103 7.46 -3.88 -4.49
CA ASP A 103 8.11 -4.34 -5.72
C ASP A 103 7.93 -3.33 -6.87
N LEU A 104 7.34 -3.77 -7.98
CA LEU A 104 7.03 -2.95 -9.15
C LEU A 104 5.64 -2.30 -9.08
N ASN A 105 5.03 -2.24 -7.89
CA ASN A 105 3.72 -1.67 -7.72
C ASN A 105 3.69 -0.63 -6.62
N LEU A 106 2.84 0.34 -6.82
CA LEU A 106 2.34 1.21 -5.78
C LEU A 106 1.08 0.59 -5.16
N ARG A 107 1.15 0.29 -3.87
CA ARG A 107 0.00 -0.21 -3.09
C ARG A 107 -0.65 0.95 -2.36
N VAL A 108 -1.93 1.17 -2.65
CA VAL A 108 -2.76 2.24 -2.05
C VAL A 108 -3.83 1.61 -1.18
N GLN A 109 -3.80 1.89 0.12
CA GLN A 109 -4.73 1.33 1.09
C GLN A 109 -5.99 2.18 1.22
N LEU A 110 -7.16 1.54 1.16
CA LEU A 110 -8.50 2.15 1.13
C LEU A 110 -9.32 1.76 2.36
N GLY A 111 -8.64 1.50 3.48
CA GLY A 111 -9.18 0.89 4.69
C GLY A 111 -8.49 -0.43 5.04
N PRO A 112 -8.91 -1.11 6.12
CA PRO A 112 -8.17 -2.25 6.69
C PRO A 112 -8.16 -3.50 5.80
N HIS A 113 -9.05 -3.55 4.81
CA HIS A 113 -9.31 -4.76 4.03
C HIS A 113 -9.31 -4.52 2.52
N ALA A 114 -8.94 -3.32 2.05
CA ALA A 114 -8.98 -3.00 0.63
C ALA A 114 -7.72 -2.24 0.22
N HIS A 115 -7.13 -2.64 -0.90
CA HIS A 115 -6.05 -1.90 -1.52
C HIS A 115 -6.07 -2.02 -3.04
N ASN A 116 -5.60 -0.97 -3.70
CA ASN A 116 -5.35 -0.94 -5.13
C ASN A 116 -3.86 -1.17 -5.39
N LEU A 117 -3.56 -1.87 -6.48
CA LEU A 117 -2.20 -2.05 -6.97
C LEU A 117 -2.08 -1.34 -8.32
N LEU A 118 -1.18 -0.38 -8.39
CA LEU A 118 -0.89 0.38 -9.59
C LEU A 118 0.54 0.09 -10.00
N PRO A 119 0.80 -0.48 -11.20
CA PRO A 119 2.16 -0.77 -11.61
C PRO A 119 2.98 0.52 -11.74
N LEU A 120 4.25 0.44 -11.39
CA LEU A 120 5.22 1.50 -11.57
C LEU A 120 6.04 1.24 -12.83
N ASN A 121 6.12 2.24 -13.69
CA ASN A 121 7.02 2.23 -14.82
C ASN A 121 8.45 2.56 -14.36
N PRO A 122 9.50 2.20 -15.13
CA PRO A 122 10.89 2.47 -14.77
C PRO A 122 11.24 3.95 -14.61
N ASP A 123 10.47 4.85 -15.23
CA ASP A 123 10.61 6.31 -15.10
C ASP A 123 9.93 6.88 -13.84
N GLY A 124 9.35 6.01 -13.01
CA GLY A 124 8.60 6.37 -11.81
C GLY A 124 7.15 6.77 -12.08
N SER A 125 6.68 6.82 -13.33
CA SER A 125 5.27 7.07 -13.64
C SER A 125 4.39 5.88 -13.26
N ILE A 126 3.10 6.16 -13.01
CA ILE A 126 2.14 5.13 -12.59
C ILE A 126 1.38 4.61 -13.81
N ALA A 127 1.43 3.31 -14.09
CA ALA A 127 0.62 2.71 -15.15
C ALA A 127 -0.87 2.65 -14.76
N ARG A 128 -1.72 2.30 -15.72
CA ARG A 128 -3.16 2.14 -15.48
C ARG A 128 -3.40 1.15 -14.34
N LEU A 129 -4.37 1.45 -13.47
CA LEU A 129 -4.84 0.53 -12.44
C LEU A 129 -5.10 -0.86 -13.03
N THR A 130 -4.40 -1.87 -12.53
CA THR A 130 -4.54 -3.25 -13.01
C THR A 130 -5.47 -4.06 -12.13
N HIS A 131 -5.38 -3.90 -10.80
CA HIS A 131 -6.13 -4.73 -9.86
C HIS A 131 -6.61 -3.95 -8.64
N SER A 132 -7.77 -4.36 -8.12
CA SER A 132 -8.31 -3.94 -6.84
C SER A 132 -8.54 -5.19 -6.00
N ILE A 133 -7.94 -5.24 -4.81
CA ILE A 133 -7.98 -6.41 -3.94
C ILE A 133 -8.74 -6.04 -2.68
N LYS A 134 -9.81 -6.78 -2.38
CA LYS A 134 -10.56 -6.68 -1.14
C LYS A 134 -10.54 -8.01 -0.41
N ARG A 135 -10.09 -7.99 0.84
CA ARG A 135 -10.18 -9.11 1.76
C ARG A 135 -11.60 -9.20 2.31
N ILE A 136 -12.19 -10.39 2.22
CA ILE A 136 -13.49 -10.71 2.81
C ILE A 136 -13.23 -11.71 3.93
N THR A 137 -13.75 -11.43 5.12
CA THR A 137 -13.72 -12.37 6.24
C THR A 137 -15.09 -13.04 6.30
N LEU A 138 -15.11 -14.36 6.14
CA LEU A 138 -16.31 -15.16 6.36
C LEU A 138 -16.39 -15.49 7.84
N VAL A 139 -17.47 -15.08 8.50
CA VAL A 139 -17.79 -15.52 9.86
C VAL A 139 -18.76 -16.69 9.72
N PRO A 140 -18.42 -17.91 10.18
CA PRO A 140 -19.36 -19.01 10.15
C PRO A 140 -20.54 -18.71 11.08
N SER A 141 -21.77 -18.73 10.55
CA SER A 141 -22.98 -18.72 11.40
C SER A 141 -23.10 -20.08 12.09
N ALA A 142 -22.77 -20.14 13.38
CA ALA A 142 -23.02 -21.31 14.20
C ALA A 142 -24.43 -21.23 14.80
N THR A 143 -25.42 -21.71 14.04
CA THR A 143 -26.65 -22.34 14.57
C THR A 143 -27.38 -22.97 13.39
N ALA A 144 -27.27 -24.30 13.27
CA ALA A 144 -28.26 -25.04 12.51
C ALA A 144 -29.60 -24.92 13.25
N PRO A 145 -30.75 -24.70 12.57
CA PRO A 145 -32.04 -24.82 13.21
C PRO A 145 -32.20 -26.26 13.71
N VAL A 146 -32.26 -26.45 15.03
CA VAL A 146 -32.74 -27.71 15.60
C VAL A 146 -34.21 -27.80 15.25
N ASN A 147 -34.57 -28.78 14.42
CA ASN A 147 -35.96 -29.07 14.10
C ASN A 147 -36.62 -29.71 15.33
N PRO A 148 -37.63 -29.09 15.97
CA PRO A 148 -38.22 -29.59 17.21
C PRO A 148 -39.23 -30.75 17.04
N HIS A 149 -39.28 -31.40 15.87
CA HIS A 149 -40.25 -32.47 15.58
C HIS A 149 -39.61 -33.72 14.94
N ALA A 150 -38.67 -34.35 15.65
CA ALA A 150 -38.19 -35.71 15.32
C ALA A 150 -38.46 -36.66 16.49
#